data_AF-A0A8H2SE09-F1
#
_entry.id   AF-A0A8H2SE09-F1
#
_cell.length_a   1.000
_cell.length_b   1.000
_cell.length_c   1.000
_cell.angle_alpha   90.00
_cell.angle_beta   90.00
_cell.angle_gamma   90.00
#
_symmetry.space_group_name_H-M   'P 1'
#
loop_
_entity.id
_entity.type
_entity.pdbx_description
1 polymer ?
#
loop_
_entity_poly.entity_id
_entity_poly.type
_entity_poly.pdbx_seq_one_letter_code
_entity_poly.pdbx_strand_id
1 'polypeptide(L)'
;MILSVSPSPALVSGLMVVRAKNPVHPVLFSIPVFRNTSGLLILLGLDFFAMIFPVVYIGAIAVLFLFVVMMLNIQIAEIHEKVLRYLPVSGIIGPIFWWEMFLILDNDHIPLLPTCTSKTSLRYTVHAGEIQSWTNLETLGNLLYTYYFVWFLVS
;
A
#
# COMPACT_ATOMS: atom_id res chain seq x y z
N MET A 1 2.61 -0.23 -18.09
CA MET A 1 1.13 -0.21 -18.23
C MET A 1 0.42 -0.88 -17.06
N ILE A 2 0.72 -2.14 -16.70
CA ILE A 2 0.04 -2.79 -15.55
C ILE A 2 0.40 -2.11 -14.22
N LEU A 3 1.66 -1.71 -14.05
CA LEU A 3 2.14 -1.04 -12.84
C LEU A 3 1.46 0.33 -12.59
N SER A 4 1.16 1.08 -13.66
CA SER A 4 0.43 2.35 -13.57
C SER A 4 -1.08 2.19 -13.37
N VAL A 5 -1.66 1.04 -13.76
CA VAL A 5 -3.10 0.77 -13.63
C VAL A 5 -3.46 0.14 -12.29
N SER A 6 -2.59 -0.70 -11.72
CA SER A 6 -2.83 -1.38 -10.43
C SER A 6 -3.17 -0.49 -9.22
N PRO A 7 -2.68 0.77 -9.09
CA PRO A 7 -3.04 1.60 -7.93
C PRO A 7 -4.41 2.26 -8.04
N SER A 8 -4.99 2.41 -9.24
CA SER A 8 -6.25 3.16 -9.41
C SER A 8 -7.46 2.53 -8.67
N PRO A 9 -7.66 1.19 -8.65
CA PRO A 9 -8.74 0.58 -7.89
C PRO A 9 -8.51 0.65 -6.37
N ALA A 10 -7.25 0.66 -5.92
CA ALA A 10 -6.90 0.83 -4.51
C ALA A 10 -7.28 2.22 -3.99
N LEU A 11 -7.04 3.26 -4.78
CA LEU A 11 -7.42 4.64 -4.43
C LEU A 11 -8.95 4.80 -4.38
N VAL A 12 -9.67 4.25 -5.35
CA VAL A 12 -11.14 4.30 -5.37
C VAL A 12 -11.74 3.57 -4.18
N SER A 13 -11.25 2.36 -3.87
CA SER A 13 -11.70 1.61 -2.70
C SER A 13 -11.33 2.30 -1.38
N GLY A 14 -10.13 2.84 -1.25
CA GLY A 14 -9.71 3.62 -0.07
C GLY A 14 -10.58 4.87 0.15
N LEU A 15 -10.95 5.58 -0.92
CA LEU A 15 -11.89 6.69 -0.81
C LEU A 15 -13.27 6.24 -0.31
N MET A 16 -13.74 5.08 -0.76
CA MET A 16 -15.00 4.49 -0.31
C MET A 16 -14.95 4.04 1.16
N VAL A 17 -13.79 3.56 1.65
CA VAL A 17 -13.57 3.24 3.08
C VAL A 17 -13.84 4.47 3.96
N VAL A 18 -13.34 5.64 3.57
CA VAL A 18 -13.49 6.88 4.35
C VAL A 18 -14.91 7.47 4.26
N ARG A 19 -15.59 7.29 3.13
CA ARG A 19 -16.93 7.88 2.89
C ARG A 19 -18.10 7.04 3.42
N ALA A 20 -17.90 5.76 3.69
CA ALA A 20 -19.00 4.88 4.01
C ALA A 20 -19.59 5.16 5.42
N LYS A 21 -20.93 5.33 5.47
CA LYS A 21 -21.65 5.67 6.71
C LYS A 21 -21.92 4.47 7.63
N ASN A 22 -22.16 3.30 7.04
CA ASN A 22 -22.36 2.06 7.81
C ASN A 22 -20.98 1.46 8.13
N PRO A 23 -20.64 1.21 9.40
CA PRO A 23 -19.31 0.74 9.82
C PRO A 23 -18.88 -0.60 9.21
N VAL A 24 -19.82 -1.44 8.74
CA VAL A 24 -19.48 -2.69 8.03
C VAL A 24 -18.84 -2.43 6.67
N HIS A 25 -19.27 -1.36 5.97
CA HIS A 25 -18.82 -1.08 4.61
C HIS A 25 -17.33 -0.70 4.53
N PRO A 26 -16.77 0.17 5.39
CA PRO A 26 -15.33 0.44 5.45
C PRO A 26 -14.47 -0.83 5.53
N VAL A 27 -14.88 -1.82 6.34
CA VAL A 27 -14.14 -3.09 6.50
C VAL A 27 -14.24 -3.95 5.24
N LEU A 28 -15.40 -3.98 4.58
CA LEU A 28 -15.53 -4.67 3.29
C LEU A 28 -14.69 -4.00 2.18
N PHE A 29 -14.63 -2.66 2.16
CA PHE A 29 -13.83 -1.91 1.19
C PHE A 29 -12.31 -1.94 1.50
N SER A 30 -11.87 -2.32 2.69
CA SER A 30 -10.43 -2.51 2.95
C SER A 30 -9.86 -3.79 2.30
N ILE A 31 -10.69 -4.81 2.06
CA ILE A 31 -10.29 -6.06 1.40
C ILE A 31 -9.76 -5.80 -0.03
N PRO A 32 -10.48 -5.10 -0.93
CA PRO A 32 -9.94 -4.79 -2.26
C PRO A 32 -8.74 -3.85 -2.21
N VAL A 33 -8.61 -2.96 -1.21
CA VAL A 33 -7.38 -2.16 -1.03
C VAL A 33 -6.18 -3.09 -0.82
N PHE A 34 -6.24 -3.98 0.17
CA PHE A 34 -5.14 -4.91 0.47
C PHE A 34 -4.84 -5.87 -0.68
N ARG A 35 -5.87 -6.32 -1.41
CA ARG A 35 -5.69 -7.16 -2.61
C ARG A 35 -4.91 -6.42 -3.71
N ASN A 36 -5.25 -5.16 -3.99
CA ASN A 36 -4.54 -4.37 -4.99
C ASN A 36 -3.11 -4.03 -4.54
N THR A 37 -2.90 -3.77 -3.25
CA THR A 37 -1.55 -3.58 -2.68
C THR A 37 -0.69 -4.85 -2.80
N SER A 38 -1.26 -6.03 -2.50
CA SER A 38 -0.56 -7.31 -2.72
C SER A 38 -0.22 -7.52 -4.20
N GLY A 39 -1.16 -7.23 -5.10
CA GLY A 39 -0.88 -7.23 -6.55
C GLY A 39 0.28 -6.30 -6.93
N LEU A 40 0.33 -5.08 -6.39
CA LEU A 40 1.41 -4.13 -6.62
C LEU A 40 2.76 -4.66 -6.09
N LEU A 41 2.77 -5.36 -4.94
CA LEU A 41 3.98 -5.99 -4.40
C LEU A 41 4.51 -7.13 -5.30
N ILE A 42 3.62 -7.93 -5.91
CA ILE A 42 4.02 -8.94 -6.91
C ILE A 42 4.71 -8.27 -8.11
N LEU A 43 4.14 -7.17 -8.61
CA LEU A 43 4.75 -6.42 -9.72
C LEU A 43 6.11 -5.81 -9.35
N LEU A 44 6.36 -5.53 -8.08
CA LEU A 44 7.64 -5.03 -7.58
C LEU A 44 8.67 -6.15 -7.37
N GLY A 45 8.30 -7.42 -7.53
CA GLY A 45 9.16 -8.58 -7.31
C GLY A 45 9.32 -8.97 -5.83
N LEU A 46 8.41 -8.55 -4.96
CA LEU A 46 8.42 -8.88 -3.52
C LEU A 46 7.47 -10.05 -3.21
N ASP A 47 7.82 -11.23 -3.69
CA ASP A 47 6.94 -12.42 -3.66
C ASP A 47 6.52 -12.84 -2.24
N PHE A 48 7.46 -12.81 -1.29
CA PHE A 48 7.15 -13.16 0.11
C PHE A 48 6.14 -12.20 0.72
N PHE A 49 6.37 -10.89 0.56
CA PHE A 49 5.48 -9.86 1.08
C PHE A 49 4.10 -9.93 0.43
N ALA A 50 4.05 -10.18 -0.88
CA ALA A 50 2.80 -10.34 -1.61
C ALA A 50 1.92 -11.48 -1.07
N MET A 51 2.52 -12.56 -0.59
CA MET A 51 1.80 -13.71 -0.03
C MET A 51 1.41 -13.51 1.43
N ILE A 52 2.28 -12.90 2.25
CA ILE A 52 1.96 -12.66 3.67
C ILE A 52 0.94 -11.51 3.85
N PHE A 53 0.90 -10.53 2.93
CA PHE A 53 -0.02 -9.39 3.04
C PHE A 53 -1.49 -9.85 3.11
N PRO A 54 -2.03 -10.64 2.16
CA PRO A 54 -3.40 -11.13 2.25
C PRO A 54 -3.64 -12.02 3.46
N VAL A 55 -2.68 -12.88 3.82
CA VAL A 55 -2.84 -13.82 4.94
C VAL A 55 -3.05 -13.08 6.27
N VAL A 56 -2.22 -12.08 6.56
CA VAL A 56 -2.30 -11.35 7.84
C VAL A 56 -3.36 -10.25 7.79
N TYR A 57 -3.35 -9.41 6.74
CA TYR A 57 -4.24 -8.24 6.69
C TYR A 57 -5.67 -8.60 6.32
N ILE A 58 -5.89 -9.46 5.32
CA ILE A 58 -7.24 -9.88 4.93
C ILE A 58 -7.70 -11.02 5.84
N GLY A 59 -6.86 -12.03 6.05
CA GLY A 59 -7.23 -13.26 6.76
C GLY A 59 -7.44 -13.08 8.26
N ALA A 60 -6.55 -12.34 8.94
CA ALA A 60 -6.65 -12.14 10.38
C ALA A 60 -7.29 -10.77 10.72
N ILE A 61 -6.67 -9.68 10.28
CA ILE A 61 -7.00 -8.33 10.75
C ILE A 61 -8.39 -7.88 10.25
N ALA A 62 -8.66 -7.95 8.94
CA ALA A 62 -9.93 -7.51 8.38
C ALA A 62 -11.12 -8.36 8.86
N VAL A 63 -10.93 -9.68 8.99
CA VAL A 63 -11.96 -10.59 9.52
C VAL A 63 -12.23 -10.31 11.00
N LEU A 64 -11.19 -10.06 11.81
CA LEU A 64 -11.35 -9.63 13.20
C LEU A 64 -12.16 -8.33 13.29
N PHE A 65 -11.82 -7.33 12.47
CA PHE A 65 -12.58 -6.08 12.39
C PHE A 65 -14.04 -6.31 11.97
N LEU A 66 -14.29 -7.19 11.00
CA LEU A 66 -15.65 -7.52 10.56
C LEU A 66 -16.46 -8.12 11.71
N PHE A 67 -15.87 -9.06 12.45
CA PHE A 67 -16.52 -9.67 13.61
C PHE A 67 -16.83 -8.64 14.70
N VAL A 68 -15.85 -7.80 15.07
CA VAL A 68 -16.02 -6.77 16.11
C VAL A 68 -17.08 -5.76 15.72
N VAL A 69 -17.04 -5.25 14.49
CA VAL A 69 -17.99 -4.24 14.00
C VAL A 69 -19.41 -4.80 13.90
N MET A 70 -19.56 -6.08 13.55
CA MET A 70 -20.90 -6.69 13.43
C MET A 70 -21.51 -7.05 14.79
N MET A 71 -20.68 -7.37 15.79
CA MET A 71 -21.17 -7.56 17.16
C MET A 71 -21.46 -6.24 17.89
N LEU A 72 -20.75 -5.16 17.55
CA LEU A 72 -20.96 -3.85 18.15
C LEU A 72 -22.17 -3.15 17.50
N ASN A 73 -23.18 -2.83 18.30
CA ASN A 73 -24.29 -2.00 17.83
C ASN A 73 -23.88 -0.53 17.80
N ILE A 74 -23.27 -0.10 16.69
CA ILE A 74 -22.81 1.28 16.48
C ILE A 74 -23.99 2.13 15.99
N GLN A 75 -24.41 3.10 16.79
CA GLN A 75 -25.47 4.04 16.40
C GLN A 75 -24.92 5.05 15.38
N ILE A 76 -25.58 5.14 14.22
CA ILE A 76 -25.20 6.05 13.15
C ILE A 76 -25.69 7.46 13.55
N ALA A 77 -24.85 8.22 14.24
CA ALA A 77 -25.14 9.62 14.52
C ALA A 77 -25.17 10.43 13.20
N GLU A 78 -26.10 11.37 13.06
CA GLU A 78 -26.17 12.23 11.87
C GLU A 78 -24.88 13.04 11.70
N ILE A 79 -24.07 12.62 10.73
CA ILE A 79 -22.70 13.10 10.49
C ILE A 79 -22.68 14.51 9.83
N HIS A 80 -23.85 15.12 9.61
CA HIS A 80 -24.00 16.25 8.69
C HIS A 80 -23.42 17.57 9.23
N GLU A 81 -23.55 17.89 10.52
CA GLU A 81 -23.01 19.16 11.04
C GLU A 81 -21.49 19.16 11.19
N LYS A 82 -20.88 18.03 11.55
CA LYS A 82 -19.44 17.97 11.82
C LYS A 82 -18.61 17.88 10.54
N VAL A 83 -19.09 17.19 9.50
CA VAL A 83 -18.35 17.06 8.22
C VAL A 83 -18.12 18.42 7.58
N LEU A 84 -19.13 19.30 7.57
CA LEU A 84 -19.01 20.63 6.98
C LEU A 84 -17.96 21.50 7.69
N ARG A 85 -17.75 21.28 9.00
CA ARG A 85 -16.73 21.98 9.79
C ARG A 85 -15.30 21.53 9.46
N TYR A 86 -15.10 20.28 9.04
CA TYR A 86 -13.78 19.74 8.66
C TYR A 86 -13.42 19.94 7.18
N LEU A 87 -14.40 20.27 6.33
CA LEU A 87 -14.16 20.63 4.92
C LEU A 87 -13.08 21.70 4.71
N PRO A 88 -13.10 22.87 5.39
CA PRO A 88 -12.08 23.90 5.18
C PRO A 88 -10.67 23.42 5.53
N VAL A 89 -10.53 22.56 6.55
CA VAL A 89 -9.24 21.96 6.93
C VAL A 89 -8.73 21.04 5.81
N SER A 90 -9.57 20.11 5.34
CA SER A 90 -9.20 19.25 4.20
C SER A 90 -8.93 20.03 2.92
N GLY A 91 -9.59 21.18 2.74
CA GLY A 91 -9.40 22.10 1.62
C GLY A 91 -8.07 22.85 1.64
N ILE A 92 -7.40 22.96 2.80
CA ILE A 92 -6.05 23.52 2.90
C ILE A 92 -5.00 22.41 2.76
N ILE A 93 -5.18 21.28 3.45
CA ILE A 93 -4.21 20.16 3.41
C ILE A 93 -4.11 19.55 2.00
N GLY A 94 -5.26 19.37 1.32
CA GLY A 94 -5.31 18.78 -0.03
C GLY A 94 -4.41 19.48 -1.07
N PRO A 95 -4.53 20.81 -1.27
CA PRO A 95 -3.67 21.53 -2.23
C PRO A 95 -2.22 21.60 -1.79
N ILE A 96 -1.92 21.64 -0.48
CA ILE A 96 -0.52 21.56 0.00
C ILE A 96 0.10 20.22 -0.41
N PHE A 97 -0.58 19.11 -0.14
CA PHE A 97 -0.13 17.78 -0.55
C PHE A 97 -0.01 17.68 -2.09
N TRP A 98 -0.97 18.25 -2.83
CA TRP A 98 -0.91 18.24 -4.29
C TRP A 98 0.25 19.07 -4.83
N TRP A 99 0.56 20.21 -4.20
CA TRP A 99 1.72 21.03 -4.51
C TRP A 99 3.04 20.29 -4.23
N GLU A 100 3.14 19.57 -3.12
CA GLU A 100 4.31 18.71 -2.83
C GLU A 100 4.50 17.63 -3.90
N MET A 101 3.43 16.95 -4.31
CA MET A 101 3.51 15.95 -5.38
C MET A 101 3.94 16.59 -6.71
N PHE A 102 3.49 17.81 -7.01
CA PHE A 102 3.90 18.54 -8.22
C PHE A 102 5.38 18.92 -8.18
N LEU A 103 5.89 19.44 -7.06
CA LEU A 103 7.31 19.78 -6.89
C LEU A 103 8.22 18.55 -7.02
N ILE A 104 7.79 17.40 -6.52
CA ILE A 104 8.53 16.15 -6.70
C ILE A 104 8.60 15.81 -8.19
N LEU A 105 7.50 15.96 -8.92
CA LEU A 105 7.42 15.67 -10.35
C LEU A 105 8.27 16.64 -11.20
N ASP A 106 8.18 17.95 -10.93
CA ASP A 106 8.89 19.00 -11.69
C ASP A 106 10.42 18.97 -11.50
N ASN A 107 10.91 18.13 -10.59
CA ASN A 107 12.33 17.98 -10.35
C ASN A 107 13.00 17.19 -11.49
N ASP A 108 14.02 17.79 -12.14
CA ASP A 108 14.80 17.21 -13.25
C ASP A 108 15.45 15.85 -12.92
N HIS A 109 15.52 15.50 -11.63
CA HIS A 109 15.99 14.21 -11.15
C HIS A 109 15.04 13.04 -11.48
N ILE A 110 13.76 13.31 -11.77
CA ILE A 110 12.79 12.30 -12.18
C ILE A 110 12.64 12.35 -13.70
N PRO A 111 13.04 11.31 -14.44
CA PRO A 111 12.83 11.27 -15.89
C PRO A 111 11.32 11.11 -16.18
N LEU A 112 10.62 12.24 -16.35
CA LEU A 112 9.16 12.32 -16.58
C LEU A 112 8.72 11.77 -17.95
N LEU A 113 9.58 11.97 -18.95
CA LEU A 113 9.47 11.35 -20.25
C LEU A 113 10.48 10.20 -20.30
N PRO A 114 10.18 9.08 -20.98
CA PRO A 114 11.20 8.09 -21.27
C PRO A 114 12.21 8.71 -22.23
N THR A 115 13.22 9.40 -21.71
CA THR A 115 14.50 9.68 -22.38
C THR A 115 15.29 8.39 -22.64
N CYS A 116 14.63 7.24 -22.45
CA CYS A 116 15.12 5.88 -22.53
C CYS A 116 14.69 5.21 -23.84
N THR A 117 14.82 5.87 -24.99
CA THR A 117 14.72 5.17 -26.29
C THR A 117 16.03 4.45 -26.67
N SER A 118 17.11 4.58 -25.88
CA SER A 118 18.41 3.95 -26.21
C SER A 118 19.32 3.61 -25.00
N LYS A 119 18.77 3.14 -23.87
CA LYS A 119 19.59 2.62 -22.74
C LYS A 119 19.20 1.22 -22.27
N THR A 120 18.19 0.61 -22.88
CA THR A 120 17.70 -0.73 -22.54
C THR A 120 18.73 -1.83 -22.85
N SER A 121 19.73 -1.55 -23.68
CA SER A 121 20.78 -2.49 -24.10
C SER A 121 22.07 -2.44 -23.25
N LEU A 122 22.23 -1.48 -22.33
CA LEU A 122 23.42 -1.33 -21.49
C LEU A 122 23.19 -1.79 -20.05
N ARG A 123 22.49 -2.92 -19.88
CA ARG A 123 22.31 -3.54 -18.58
C ARG A 123 23.45 -4.54 -18.37
N TYR A 124 24.50 -4.12 -17.66
CA TYR A 124 25.59 -5.00 -17.26
C TYR A 124 25.08 -5.98 -16.20
N THR A 125 24.93 -7.24 -16.57
CA THR A 125 24.53 -8.33 -15.67
C THR A 125 25.78 -9.00 -15.11
N VAL A 126 25.95 -8.98 -13.80
CA VAL A 126 27.03 -9.71 -13.12
C VAL A 126 26.59 -11.15 -12.92
N HIS A 127 26.96 -12.03 -13.85
CA HIS A 127 26.64 -13.46 -13.77
C HIS A 127 27.27 -14.17 -12.57
N ALA A 128 28.32 -13.61 -11.96
CA ALA A 128 28.91 -14.14 -10.74
C ALA A 128 27.96 -14.06 -9.52
N GLY A 129 27.01 -13.12 -9.51
CA GLY A 129 26.01 -12.99 -8.44
C GLY A 129 24.81 -13.93 -8.58
N GLU A 130 24.67 -14.61 -9.72
CA GLU A 130 23.54 -15.50 -10.02
C GLU A 130 23.84 -16.98 -9.70
N ILE A 131 25.05 -17.32 -9.26
CA ILE A 131 25.47 -18.70 -8.94
C ILE A 131 24.67 -19.26 -7.76
N GLN A 132 24.27 -18.40 -6.82
CA GLN A 132 23.37 -18.73 -5.72
C GLN A 132 22.30 -17.63 -5.61
N SER A 133 21.11 -17.89 -6.12
CA SER A 133 19.98 -16.97 -6.03
C SER A 133 19.29 -17.09 -4.67
N TRP A 134 19.43 -16.06 -3.84
CA TRP A 134 18.73 -16.01 -2.56
C TRP A 134 17.32 -15.50 -2.76
N THR A 135 16.34 -16.18 -2.20
CA THR A 135 14.94 -15.71 -2.25
C THR A 135 14.72 -14.57 -1.26
N ASN A 136 13.72 -13.72 -1.50
CA ASN A 136 13.34 -12.63 -0.58
C ASN A 136 13.05 -13.13 0.85
N LEU A 137 12.49 -14.35 0.97
CA LEU A 137 12.21 -14.97 2.26
C LEU A 137 13.49 -15.42 2.97
N GLU A 138 14.40 -16.04 2.21
CA GLU A 138 15.66 -16.55 2.74
C GLU A 138 16.57 -15.42 3.25
N THR A 139 16.70 -14.34 2.45
CA THR A 139 17.48 -13.16 2.86
C THR A 139 16.89 -12.48 4.08
N LEU A 140 15.56 -12.30 4.11
CA LEU A 140 14.86 -11.70 5.24
C LEU A 140 15.03 -12.55 6.51
N GLY A 141 14.86 -13.87 6.41
CA GLY A 141 15.04 -14.79 7.53
C GLY A 141 16.46 -14.72 8.10
N ASN A 142 17.48 -14.81 7.24
CA ASN A 142 18.87 -14.72 7.68
C ASN A 142 19.17 -13.40 8.41
N LEU A 143 18.67 -12.28 7.87
CA LEU A 143 18.88 -10.96 8.47
C LEU A 143 18.19 -10.85 9.84
N LEU A 144 16.93 -11.29 9.90
CA LEU A 144 16.04 -11.08 11.04
C LEU A 144 16.41 -11.97 12.22
N TYR A 145 16.78 -13.23 11.97
CA TYR A 145 17.18 -14.16 13.03
C TYR A 145 18.64 -14.02 13.47
N THR A 146 19.56 -13.58 12.59
CA THR A 146 20.98 -13.45 12.94
C THR A 146 21.33 -12.07 13.47
N TYR A 147 20.97 -11.01 12.74
CA TYR A 147 21.42 -9.66 13.07
C TYR A 147 20.39 -8.88 13.89
N TYR A 148 19.09 -9.02 13.57
CA TYR A 148 18.01 -8.27 14.22
C TYR A 148 17.23 -9.11 15.25
N PHE A 149 17.85 -10.13 15.85
CA PHE A 149 17.18 -11.06 16.76
C PHE A 149 16.52 -10.37 17.97
N VAL A 150 17.10 -9.26 18.47
CA VAL A 150 16.51 -8.49 19.58
C VAL A 150 15.16 -7.90 19.19
N TRP A 151 15.05 -7.34 17.99
CA TRP A 151 13.79 -6.76 17.50
C TRP A 151 12.73 -7.83 17.28
N PHE A 152 13.14 -9.00 16.79
CA PHE A 152 12.26 -10.14 16.63
C PHE A 152 11.74 -10.70 17.96
N LEU A 153 12.56 -10.71 19.00
CA LEU A 153 12.15 -11.19 20.34
C LEU A 153 11.17 -10.24 21.04
N VAL A 154 11.17 -8.96 20.68
CA VAL A 154 10.32 -7.94 21.32
C VAL A 154 8.94 -7.85 20.66
N SER A 155 8.85 -8.10 19.35
CA SER A 155 7.59 -8.08 18.58
C SER A 155 6.75 -9.33 18.82
#